data_AF-A0A8C5SY14-F1
#
_entry.id   AF-A0A8C5SY14-F1
#
_cell.length_a   1.000
_cell.length_b   1.000
_cell.length_c   1.000
_cell.angle_alpha   90.00
_cell.angle_beta   90.00
_cell.angle_gamma   90.00
#
_symmetry.space_group_name_H-M   'P 1'
#
loop_
_entity.id
_entity.type
_entity.pdbx_description
1 polymer ?
#
loop_
_entity_poly.entity_id
_entity_poly.type
_entity_poly.pdbx_seq_one_letter_code
_entity_poly.pdbx_strand_id
1 'polypeptide(L)'
;LGRYAERISAGASVYLASVLEYLTAEVMELAGNAAHQNKKQRIGPRHIQLAIRNDEELNKLFTNVTIPEGGVLPNIHALLLPKKTAQFKEARGDNQSQEF
;
A
#
# COMPACT_ATOMS: atom_id res chain seq x y z
N LEU A 1 26.96 -15.76 3.44
CA LEU A 1 25.63 -16.37 3.26
C LEU A 1 25.62 -17.17 1.97
N GLY A 2 24.83 -18.25 1.91
CA GLY A 2 24.85 -19.21 0.80
C GLY A 2 25.78 -20.37 1.09
N ARG A 3 25.19 -21.52 1.43
CA ARG A 3 25.75 -22.89 1.63
C ARG A 3 24.64 -23.74 2.25
N TYR A 4 23.49 -23.77 1.59
CA TYR A 4 22.28 -24.42 2.13
C TYR A 4 22.35 -25.96 2.02
N ALA A 5 23.20 -26.48 1.11
CA ALA A 5 23.49 -27.89 0.93
C ALA A 5 24.83 -28.07 0.19
N GLU A 6 25.40 -29.28 0.24
CA GLU A 6 26.59 -29.66 -0.54
C GLU A 6 26.29 -29.74 -2.05
N ARG A 7 25.07 -30.16 -2.41
CA ARG A 7 24.59 -30.24 -3.80
C ARG A 7 23.23 -29.58 -3.92
N ILE A 8 23.03 -28.81 -4.99
CA ILE A 8 21.75 -28.19 -5.34
C ILE A 8 21.31 -28.76 -6.69
N SER A 9 20.06 -29.22 -6.80
CA SER A 9 19.53 -29.74 -8.06
C SER A 9 19.19 -28.60 -9.02
N ALA A 10 19.28 -28.86 -10.33
CA ALA A 10 18.92 -27.87 -11.35
C ALA A 10 17.44 -27.43 -11.24
N GLY A 11 16.55 -28.34 -10.82
CA GLY A 11 15.14 -28.02 -10.60
C GLY A 11 14.90 -27.05 -9.44
N ALA A 12 15.75 -27.08 -8.40
CA ALA A 12 15.61 -26.19 -7.25
C ALA A 12 15.81 -24.71 -7.62
N SER A 13 16.78 -24.40 -8.48
CA SER A 13 17.00 -23.03 -8.96
C SER A 13 15.84 -22.51 -9.82
N VAL A 14 15.27 -23.37 -10.66
CA VAL A 14 14.12 -23.00 -11.51
C VAL A 14 12.88 -22.74 -10.65
N TYR A 15 12.59 -23.64 -9.71
CA TYR A 15 11.46 -23.49 -8.80
C TYR A 15 11.59 -22.21 -7.96
N LEU A 16 12.75 -21.97 -7.34
CA LEU A 16 12.98 -20.75 -6.56
C LEU A 16 12.84 -19.49 -7.42
N ALA A 17 13.39 -19.48 -8.64
CA ALA A 17 13.25 -18.35 -9.55
C ALA A 17 11.77 -18.06 -9.86
N SER A 18 10.97 -19.09 -10.17
CA SER A 18 9.54 -18.90 -10.45
C SER A 18 8.76 -18.35 -9.26
N VAL A 19 9.07 -18.80 -8.04
CA VAL A 19 8.39 -18.30 -6.83
C VAL A 19 8.78 -16.85 -6.55
N LEU A 20 10.06 -16.50 -6.71
CA LEU A 20 10.53 -15.12 -6.54
C LEU A 20 9.94 -14.19 -7.59
N GLU A 21 9.82 -14.64 -8.83
CA GLU A 21 9.18 -13.90 -9.91
C GLU A 21 7.70 -13.63 -9.59
N TYR A 22 6.97 -14.67 -9.20
CA TYR A 22 5.56 -14.55 -8.82
C TYR A 22 5.35 -13.54 -7.67
N LEU A 23 6.09 -13.67 -6.57
CA LEU A 23 5.98 -12.76 -5.43
C LEU A 23 6.37 -11.32 -5.81
N THR A 24 7.38 -11.15 -6.65
CA THR A 24 7.79 -9.82 -7.13
C THR A 24 6.71 -9.20 -8.01
N ALA A 25 6.12 -9.97 -8.92
CA ALA A 25 5.05 -9.51 -9.80
C ALA A 25 3.82 -9.07 -8.99
N GLU A 26 3.40 -9.85 -7.99
CA GLU A 26 2.25 -9.54 -7.14
C GLU A 26 2.44 -8.21 -6.39
N VAL A 27 3.61 -8.03 -5.74
CA VAL A 27 3.93 -6.78 -5.04
C VAL A 27 3.98 -5.59 -6.02
N MET A 28 4.54 -5.80 -7.21
CA MET A 28 4.66 -4.74 -8.23
C MET A 28 3.32 -4.34 -8.84
N GLU A 29 2.40 -5.28 -9.04
CA GLU A 29 1.04 -5.03 -9.52
C GLU A 29 0.28 -4.14 -8.53
N LEU A 30 0.23 -4.54 -7.26
CA LEU A 30 -0.46 -3.79 -6.21
C LEU A 30 0.20 -2.43 -5.94
N ALA A 31 1.54 -2.36 -5.95
CA ALA A 31 2.26 -1.09 -5.78
C ALA A 31 2.08 -0.17 -7.00
N GLY A 32 1.98 -0.72 -8.20
CA GLY A 32 1.64 0.01 -9.43
C GLY A 32 0.25 0.63 -9.34
N ASN A 33 -0.74 -0.15 -8.89
CA ASN A 33 -2.09 0.32 -8.63
C ASN A 33 -2.12 1.44 -7.58
N ALA A 34 -1.38 1.29 -6.47
CA ALA A 34 -1.25 2.34 -5.45
C ALA A 34 -0.56 3.61 -6.00
N ALA A 35 0.47 3.49 -6.85
CA ALA A 35 1.12 4.62 -7.49
C ALA A 35 0.17 5.37 -8.43
N HIS A 36 -0.61 4.63 -9.22
CA HIS A 36 -1.59 5.16 -10.13
C HIS A 36 -2.71 5.92 -9.39
N GLN A 37 -3.23 5.35 -8.29
CA GLN A 37 -4.21 6.01 -7.42
C GLN A 37 -3.68 7.33 -6.83
N ASN A 38 -2.38 7.38 -6.53
CA ASN A 38 -1.70 8.60 -6.08
C ASN A 38 -1.31 9.55 -7.23
N LYS A 39 -1.78 9.29 -8.45
CA LYS A 39 -1.49 10.07 -9.67
C LYS A 39 0.02 10.18 -9.94
N LYS A 40 0.77 9.11 -9.67
CA LYS A 40 2.22 9.01 -9.92
C LYS A 40 2.50 7.91 -10.93
N GLN A 41 3.43 8.19 -11.85
CA GLN A 41 3.91 7.22 -12.85
C GLN A 41 5.07 6.34 -12.34
N ARG A 42 5.65 6.67 -11.18
CA ARG A 42 6.78 5.96 -10.59
C ARG A 42 6.38 5.33 -9.26
N ILE A 43 6.67 4.04 -9.10
CA ILE A 43 6.55 3.33 -7.83
C ILE A 43 7.63 3.84 -6.87
N GLY A 44 7.23 4.18 -5.65
CA GLY A 44 8.12 4.62 -4.57
C GLY A 44 7.84 3.83 -3.29
N PRO A 45 8.65 4.00 -2.24
CA PRO A 45 8.54 3.19 -1.02
C PRO A 45 7.16 3.25 -0.35
N ARG A 46 6.51 4.43 -0.41
CA ARG A 46 5.12 4.62 0.05
C ARG A 46 4.13 3.70 -0.67
N HIS A 47 4.26 3.53 -1.99
CA HIS A 47 3.36 2.70 -2.78
C HIS A 47 3.52 1.22 -2.42
N ILE A 48 4.76 0.77 -2.22
CA ILE A 48 5.07 -0.60 -1.78
C ILE A 48 4.51 -0.88 -0.39
N GLN A 49 4.69 0.06 0.56
CA GLN A 49 4.12 -0.06 1.90
C GLN A 49 2.59 -0.14 1.87
N LEU A 50 1.93 0.72 1.08
CA LEU A 50 0.47 0.69 0.96
C LEU A 50 -0.03 -0.61 0.34
N ALA A 51 0.65 -1.12 -0.70
CA ALA A 51 0.32 -2.40 -1.31
C ALA A 51 0.42 -3.56 -0.31
N ILE A 52 1.55 -3.69 0.36
CA ILE A 52 1.80 -4.80 1.30
C ILE A 52 0.89 -4.74 2.52
N ARG A 53 0.60 -3.55 3.07
CA ARG A 53 -0.21 -3.45 4.30
C ARG A 53 -1.72 -3.55 4.06
N ASN A 54 -2.20 -3.26 2.85
CA ASN A 54 -3.61 -3.42 2.49
C ASN A 54 -3.95 -4.85 2.04
N ASP A 55 -2.96 -5.63 1.62
CA ASP A 55 -3.15 -7.05 1.28
C ASP A 55 -2.89 -7.96 2.49
N GLU A 56 -3.80 -8.89 2.77
CA GLU A 56 -3.73 -9.72 3.98
C GLU A 56 -2.55 -10.71 3.94
N GLU A 57 -2.34 -11.36 2.80
CA GLU A 57 -1.33 -12.40 2.63
C GLU A 57 0.08 -11.79 2.66
N LEU A 58 0.28 -10.69 1.94
CA LEU A 58 1.53 -9.94 1.95
C LEU A 58 1.78 -9.30 3.33
N ASN A 59 0.76 -8.74 4.00
CA ASN A 59 0.97 -8.18 5.33
C ASN A 59 1.43 -9.26 6.33
N LYS A 60 0.88 -10.47 6.22
CA LYS A 60 1.31 -11.62 7.01
C LYS A 60 2.73 -12.06 6.65
N LEU A 61 3.05 -12.17 5.37
CA LEU A 61 4.40 -12.53 4.90
C LEU A 61 5.47 -11.51 5.37
N PHE A 62 5.12 -10.23 5.37
CA PHE A 62 6.01 -9.10 5.72
C PHE A 62 5.74 -8.51 7.11
N THR A 63 5.22 -9.31 8.07
CA THR A 63 4.84 -8.82 9.41
C THR A 63 6.01 -8.16 10.15
N ASN A 64 7.21 -8.74 10.08
CA ASN A 64 8.39 -8.25 10.80
C ASN A 64 9.39 -7.50 9.89
N VAL A 65 8.93 -7.03 8.73
CA VAL A 65 9.77 -6.30 7.77
C VAL A 65 9.47 -4.81 7.84
N THR A 66 10.50 -3.99 8.00
CA THR A 66 10.40 -2.53 7.91
C THR A 66 10.72 -2.06 6.51
N ILE A 67 9.81 -1.31 5.90
CA ILE A 67 10.03 -0.68 4.60
C ILE A 67 10.48 0.76 4.86
N PRO A 68 11.74 1.12 4.57
CA PRO A 68 12.23 2.47 4.75
C PRO A 68 11.41 3.43 3.88
N GLU A 69 11.12 4.63 4.40
CA GLU A 69 10.33 5.66 3.71
C GLU A 69 8.89 5.26 3.33
N GLY A 70 8.38 4.13 3.84
CA GLY A 70 7.03 3.64 3.53
C GLY A 70 5.90 4.37 4.28
N GLY A 71 6.19 4.91 5.47
CA GLY A 71 5.18 5.44 6.38
C GLY A 71 4.19 4.38 6.88
N VAL A 72 2.99 4.79 7.29
CA VAL A 72 1.93 3.89 7.82
C VAL A 72 0.61 4.04 7.08
N LEU A 73 -0.27 3.04 7.16
CA LEU A 73 -1.65 3.18 6.68
C LEU A 73 -2.35 4.31 7.47
N PRO A 74 -3.03 5.25 6.79
CA PRO A 74 -3.83 6.25 7.48
C PRO A 74 -4.94 5.58 8.29
N ASN A 75 -4.85 5.68 9.61
CA ASN A 75 -5.87 5.15 10.52
C ASN A 75 -5.96 6.07 11.73
N ILE A 76 -7.16 6.59 12.00
CA ILE A 76 -7.46 7.41 13.18
C ILE A 76 -8.51 6.67 14.00
N HIS A 77 -8.17 6.32 15.24
CA HIS A 77 -9.11 5.67 16.15
C HIS A 77 -10.33 6.58 16.39
N ALA A 78 -11.55 6.03 16.34
CA ALA A 78 -12.79 6.81 16.39
C ALA A 78 -12.91 7.74 17.61
N LEU A 79 -12.30 7.34 18.74
CA LEU A 79 -12.24 8.16 19.98
C LEU A 79 -11.44 9.46 19.83
N LEU A 80 -10.55 9.55 18.83
CA LEU A 80 -9.73 10.72 18.56
C LEU A 80 -10.41 11.69 17.59
N LEU A 81 -11.57 11.31 17.02
CA LEU A 81 -12.32 12.20 16.15
C LEU A 81 -13.05 13.29 16.98
N PRO A 82 -13.13 14.52 16.48
CA PRO A 82 -13.90 15.57 17.13
C PRO A 82 -15.34 15.11 17.37
N LYS A 83 -15.87 15.33 18.59
CA LYS A 83 -17.28 15.10 18.86
C LYS A 83 -18.11 16.01 17.94
N LYS A 84 -19.12 15.45 17.27
CA LYS A 84 -19.97 16.07 16.24
C LYS A 84 -20.88 17.21 16.74
N THR A 85 -20.43 18.04 17.68
CA THR A 85 -21.17 19.16 18.27
C THR A 85 -20.83 20.52 17.66
N ALA A 86 -19.94 20.61 16.67
CA ALA A 86 -19.55 21.87 16.06
C ALA A 86 -19.34 21.74 14.54
N GLN A 87 -20.43 21.73 13.77
CA GLN A 87 -20.45 22.16 12.37
C GLN A 87 -21.92 22.25 11.89
N PHE A 88 -22.52 23.42 12.08
CA PHE A 88 -23.44 24.09 11.14
C PHE A 88 -23.68 25.52 11.64
N LYS A 89 -22.68 26.39 11.46
CA LYS A 89 -22.85 27.85 11.45
C LYS A 89 -21.70 28.50 10.66
N GLU A 90 -21.77 28.36 9.34
CA GLU A 90 -21.28 29.35 8.37
C GLU A 90 -22.45 29.52 7.38
N ALA A 91 -23.28 30.54 7.60
CA ALA A 91 -23.16 31.90 7.08
C ALA A 91 -23.88 32.03 5.72
N ARG A 92 -25.08 32.63 5.79
CA ARG A 92 -25.85 33.17 4.67
C ARG A 92 -24.96 34.03 3.77
N GLY A 93 -25.01 33.77 2.47
CA GLY A 93 -24.58 34.67 1.41
C GLY A 93 -25.34 34.30 0.15
N ASP A 94 -26.36 35.08 -0.16
CA ASP A 94 -27.24 34.92 -1.32
C ASP A 94 -26.45 34.83 -2.64
N ASN A 95 -26.88 33.92 -3.51
CA ASN A 95 -26.90 34.19 -4.94
C ASN A 95 -27.99 33.32 -5.58
N GLN A 96 -29.21 33.86 -5.58
CA GLN A 96 -30.17 33.60 -6.63
C GLN A 96 -29.58 34.07 -7.95
N SER A 97 -29.58 33.21 -8.96
CA SER A 97 -30.13 33.50 -10.29
C SER A 97 -30.10 32.21 -11.12
N GLN A 98 -31.29 31.65 -11.33
CA GLN A 98 -31.59 30.90 -12.54
C GLN A 98 -31.64 31.91 -13.69
N GLU A 99 -31.09 31.58 -14.85
CA GLU A 99 -31.66 31.93 -16.16
C GLU A 99 -30.93 31.20 -17.30
N PHE A 100 -31.75 30.49 -18.09
CA PHE A 100 -31.59 29.86 -19.41
C PHE A 100 -30.40 28.93 -19.71
#